data_AF-A0A1G6JSN4-F1
#
_entry.id   AF-A0A1G6JSN4-F1
#
_cell.length_a   1.000
_cell.length_b   1.000
_cell.length_c   1.000
_cell.angle_alpha   90.00
_cell.angle_beta   90.00
_cell.angle_gamma   90.00
#
_symmetry.space_group_name_H-M   'P 1'
#
loop_
_entity.id
_entity.type
_entity.pdbx_description
1 polymer ?
#
loop_
_entity_poly.entity_id
_entity_poly.type
_entity_poly.pdbx_seq_one_letter_code
_entity_poly.pdbx_strand_id
1 'polypeptide(L)'
;MHTNPGIISLISLHMELSQDTKNILGLQLPTDPRWVNLAEISLEAILTDHAYCEQKAATSCISLIQRYSDKAQLVKSLAPIVTEEWGHFRLVLQELEKRGLKLGRQRKDEYVNALLLFQAKGGSPDEFFLDKLLTMAMIEARSCERFKRLSEGLNDAYMSKFYRRFMESEAGHYTLFIELAETYLQKEQVRKRWAEWLAHEAVIMQEMELRGDRIH
;
A
#
# COMPACT_ATOMS: atom_id res chain seq x y z
N MET A 1 27.30 50.95 -7.51
CA MET A 1 26.10 51.23 -8.33
C MET A 1 26.09 50.25 -9.49
N HIS A 2 25.01 49.46 -9.60
CA HIS A 2 24.46 48.87 -10.84
C HIS A 2 25.34 47.86 -11.62
N THR A 3 24.89 46.71 -12.10
CA THR A 3 23.56 46.09 -12.24
C THR A 3 23.77 44.60 -12.58
N ASN A 4 22.70 43.84 -12.33
CA ASN A 4 22.50 42.39 -12.38
C ASN A 4 22.44 41.82 -13.83
N PRO A 5 22.08 40.54 -14.08
CA PRO A 5 22.76 39.62 -14.97
C PRO A 5 21.86 39.20 -16.15
N GLY A 6 22.30 38.25 -16.96
CA GLY A 6 21.42 37.57 -17.89
C GLY A 6 22.18 36.93 -19.03
N ILE A 7 22.25 35.60 -19.03
CA ILE A 7 21.54 34.79 -20.00
C ILE A 7 21.51 33.35 -19.46
N ILE A 8 20.28 32.86 -19.45
CA ILE A 8 19.78 31.59 -18.94
C ILE A 8 20.31 30.45 -19.80
N SER A 9 20.97 29.47 -19.18
CA SER A 9 21.09 28.12 -19.74
C SER A 9 20.26 27.18 -18.86
N LEU A 10 19.09 26.84 -19.39
CA LEU A 10 18.34 25.64 -19.03
C LEU A 10 19.28 24.45 -19.21
N ILE A 11 19.45 23.61 -18.17
CA ILE A 11 19.56 22.15 -18.26
C ILE A 11 19.80 21.58 -16.84
N SER A 12 18.97 20.59 -16.51
CA SER A 12 19.16 19.54 -15.50
C SER A 12 19.19 19.97 -14.03
N LEU A 13 17.99 20.14 -13.45
CA LEU A 13 17.80 19.85 -12.03
C LEU A 13 17.77 18.33 -11.88
N HIS A 14 18.95 17.71 -11.82
CA HIS A 14 19.11 16.34 -11.34
C HIS A 14 18.73 16.34 -9.86
N MET A 15 17.48 15.99 -9.58
CA MET A 15 17.05 15.63 -8.23
C MET A 15 17.56 14.21 -8.00
N GLU A 16 18.83 14.07 -7.62
CA GLU A 16 19.37 12.82 -7.09
C GLU A 16 18.61 12.51 -5.81
N LEU A 17 17.55 11.70 -5.93
CA LEU A 17 16.88 11.07 -4.80
C LEU A 17 17.94 10.19 -4.12
N SER A 18 18.40 10.60 -2.94
CA SER A 18 19.43 9.89 -2.20
C SER A 18 18.99 8.45 -1.92
N GLN A 19 19.98 7.58 -1.79
CA GLN A 19 19.85 6.16 -1.44
C GLN A 19 18.99 5.93 -0.18
N ASP A 20 18.80 6.95 0.67
CA ASP A 20 17.95 6.92 1.87
C ASP A 20 16.45 6.81 1.57
N THR A 21 16.04 7.06 0.32
CA THR A 21 14.66 6.85 -0.12
C THR A 21 14.39 5.41 -0.55
N LYS A 22 15.44 4.57 -0.65
CA LYS A 22 15.29 3.14 -0.98
C LYS A 22 14.83 2.33 0.24
N ASN A 23 13.67 1.72 0.03
CA ASN A 23 13.19 0.46 0.59
C ASN A 23 12.65 0.50 2.01
N ILE A 24 11.46 1.09 2.17
CA ILE A 24 10.46 0.45 3.02
C ILE A 24 10.09 -0.86 2.33
N LEU A 25 10.45 -1.98 2.96
CA LEU A 25 10.02 -3.33 2.59
C LEU A 25 10.43 -3.80 1.17
N GLY A 26 11.42 -3.15 0.55
CA GLY A 26 11.95 -3.53 -0.76
C GLY A 26 11.32 -2.84 -1.98
N LEU A 27 10.40 -1.90 -1.77
CA LEU A 27 9.75 -1.13 -2.84
C LEU A 27 10.75 -0.29 -3.65
N GLN A 28 10.70 -0.39 -4.97
CA GLN A 28 11.69 0.23 -5.86
C GLN A 28 11.42 1.71 -6.15
N LEU A 29 10.16 2.14 -6.06
CA LEU A 29 9.78 3.54 -6.25
C LEU A 29 9.05 4.07 -4.99
N PRO A 30 9.61 5.06 -4.30
CA PRO A 30 8.94 5.70 -3.17
C PRO A 30 7.75 6.54 -3.64
N THR A 31 6.78 6.79 -2.75
CA THR A 31 5.70 7.73 -3.05
C THR A 31 6.25 9.14 -3.23
N ASP A 32 5.73 9.86 -4.24
CA ASP A 32 6.05 11.26 -4.47
C ASP A 32 5.69 12.08 -3.21
N PRO A 33 6.62 12.83 -2.59
CA PRO A 33 6.33 13.62 -1.39
C PRO A 33 5.17 14.60 -1.54
N ARG A 34 4.88 15.07 -2.76
CA ARG A 34 3.73 15.96 -3.04
C ARG A 34 2.39 15.29 -2.78
N TRP A 35 2.33 13.96 -2.80
CA TRP A 35 1.12 13.19 -2.50
C TRP A 35 0.57 13.51 -1.10
N VAL A 36 1.44 13.69 -0.10
CA VAL A 36 1.01 14.00 1.29
C VAL A 36 0.32 15.37 1.35
N ASN A 37 0.84 16.37 0.66
CA ASN A 37 0.24 17.70 0.61
C ASN A 37 -1.17 17.65 -0.02
N LEU A 38 -1.34 16.83 -1.06
CA LEU A 38 -2.65 16.63 -1.69
C LEU A 38 -3.61 15.86 -0.79
N ALA A 39 -3.10 14.92 0.01
CA ALA A 39 -3.90 14.16 0.96
C ALA A 39 -4.44 15.03 2.08
N GLU A 40 -3.62 15.96 2.59
CA GLU A 40 -4.03 16.92 3.60
C GLU A 40 -5.18 17.82 3.11
N ILE A 41 -5.17 18.20 1.83
CA ILE A 41 -6.23 19.01 1.21
C ILE A 41 -7.59 18.29 1.21
N SER A 42 -7.62 16.95 1.21
CA SER A 42 -8.86 16.17 1.07
C SER A 42 -8.95 15.03 2.10
N LEU A 43 -8.83 15.38 3.37
CA LEU A 43 -8.80 14.42 4.48
C LEU A 43 -10.03 13.49 4.51
N GLU A 44 -11.23 14.00 4.21
CA GLU A 44 -12.45 13.16 4.13
C GLU A 44 -12.34 12.11 3.02
N ALA A 45 -11.78 12.49 1.87
CA ALA A 45 -11.66 11.59 0.75
C ALA A 45 -10.61 10.50 1.01
N ILE A 46 -9.46 10.84 1.60
CA ILE A 46 -8.44 9.83 1.92
C ILE A 46 -8.88 8.92 3.05
N LEU A 47 -9.55 9.43 4.10
CA LEU A 47 -10.11 8.60 5.17
C LEU A 47 -11.22 7.67 4.66
N THR A 48 -12.07 8.16 3.76
CA THR A 48 -13.07 7.34 3.07
C THR A 48 -12.40 6.18 2.33
N ASP A 49 -11.37 6.49 1.53
CA ASP A 49 -10.66 5.48 0.77
C ASP A 49 -9.93 4.47 1.66
N HIS A 50 -9.29 4.97 2.72
CA HIS A 50 -8.62 4.19 3.74
C HIS A 50 -9.58 3.18 4.38
N ALA A 51 -10.75 3.64 4.85
CA ALA A 51 -11.76 2.75 5.43
C ALA A 51 -12.14 1.61 4.45
N TYR A 52 -12.31 1.91 3.16
CA TYR A 52 -12.60 0.87 2.19
C TYR A 52 -11.39 -0.04 1.89
N CYS A 53 -10.16 0.44 2.03
CA CYS A 53 -8.96 -0.40 1.95
C CYS A 53 -8.96 -1.44 3.08
N GLU A 54 -9.22 -1.02 4.32
CA GLU A 54 -9.30 -1.92 5.48
C GLU A 54 -10.41 -2.98 5.33
N GLN A 55 -11.59 -2.55 4.86
CA GLN A 55 -12.69 -3.48 4.58
C GLN A 55 -12.32 -4.48 3.47
N LYS A 56 -11.64 -4.02 2.40
CA LYS A 56 -11.16 -4.89 1.32
C LYS A 56 -10.08 -5.87 1.80
N ALA A 57 -9.17 -5.45 2.68
CA ALA A 57 -8.15 -6.31 3.26
C ALA A 57 -8.79 -7.46 4.07
N ALA A 58 -9.75 -7.12 4.97
CA ALA A 58 -10.51 -8.10 5.73
C ALA A 58 -11.26 -9.11 4.83
N THR A 59 -12.00 -8.61 3.84
CA THR A 59 -12.78 -9.47 2.92
C THR A 59 -11.88 -10.33 2.02
N SER A 60 -10.70 -9.85 1.64
CA SER A 60 -9.71 -10.62 0.87
C SER A 60 -9.13 -11.75 1.71
N CYS A 61 -8.80 -11.50 2.98
CA CYS A 61 -8.37 -12.53 3.91
C CYS A 61 -9.45 -13.60 4.12
N ILE A 62 -10.72 -13.21 4.30
CA ILE A 62 -11.85 -14.16 4.38
C ILE A 62 -11.93 -15.03 3.11
N SER A 63 -11.80 -14.41 1.94
CA SER A 63 -11.84 -15.13 0.66
C SER A 63 -10.70 -16.13 0.51
N LEU A 64 -9.49 -15.78 0.96
CA LEU A 64 -8.34 -16.68 0.99
C LEU A 64 -8.57 -17.87 1.94
N ILE A 65 -9.10 -17.62 3.15
CA ILE A 65 -9.42 -18.65 4.12
C ILE A 65 -10.44 -19.65 3.56
N GLN A 66 -11.50 -19.15 2.92
CA GLN A 66 -12.53 -20.02 2.33
C GLN A 66 -11.97 -20.86 1.19
N ARG A 67 -11.18 -20.25 0.30
CA ARG A 67 -10.64 -20.91 -0.89
C ARG A 67 -9.55 -21.93 -0.56
N TYR A 68 -8.72 -21.65 0.43
CA TYR A 68 -7.57 -22.47 0.82
C TYR A 68 -7.75 -23.03 2.24
N SER A 69 -8.96 -23.50 2.54
CA SER A 69 -9.35 -24.00 3.87
C SER A 69 -8.58 -25.26 4.31
N ASP A 70 -7.98 -25.98 3.37
CA ASP A 70 -7.07 -27.10 3.59
C ASP A 70 -5.68 -26.66 4.09
N LYS A 71 -5.30 -25.39 3.88
CA LYS A 71 -4.02 -24.82 4.30
C LYS A 71 -4.09 -24.31 5.75
N ALA A 72 -3.95 -25.23 6.70
CA ALA A 72 -4.13 -24.95 8.14
C ALA A 72 -3.31 -23.75 8.69
N GLN A 73 -2.04 -23.60 8.30
CA GLN A 73 -1.21 -22.46 8.72
C GLN A 73 -1.72 -21.14 8.15
N LEU A 74 -2.16 -21.10 6.88
CA LEU A 74 -2.80 -19.92 6.30
C LEU A 74 -4.07 -19.55 7.06
N VAL A 75 -4.95 -20.51 7.34
CA VAL A 75 -6.20 -20.23 8.08
C VAL A 75 -5.90 -19.68 9.47
N LYS A 76 -4.96 -20.31 10.19
CA LYS A 76 -4.54 -19.88 11.53
C LYS A 76 -3.92 -18.48 11.53
N SER A 77 -3.13 -18.15 10.50
CA SER A 77 -2.46 -16.86 10.38
C SER A 77 -3.38 -15.72 9.93
N LEU A 78 -4.32 -15.98 9.01
CA LEU A 78 -5.17 -14.92 8.45
C LEU A 78 -6.41 -14.62 9.31
N ALA A 79 -6.88 -15.55 10.15
CA ALA A 79 -8.05 -15.29 11.00
C ALA A 79 -7.87 -14.12 11.99
N PRO A 80 -6.72 -13.95 12.67
CA PRO A 80 -6.43 -12.75 13.45
C PRO A 80 -6.40 -11.48 12.61
N ILE A 81 -5.80 -11.53 11.41
CA ILE A 81 -5.72 -10.37 10.49
C ILE A 81 -7.12 -9.89 10.13
N VAL A 82 -8.06 -10.78 9.82
CA VAL A 82 -9.47 -10.38 9.56
C VAL A 82 -10.06 -9.56 10.71
N THR A 83 -9.74 -9.92 11.96
CA THR A 83 -10.22 -9.20 13.14
C THR A 83 -9.53 -7.85 13.28
N GLU A 84 -8.22 -7.81 13.04
CA GLU A 84 -7.39 -6.60 13.07
C GLU A 84 -7.85 -5.58 12.03
N GLU A 85 -8.01 -5.97 10.76
CA GLU A 85 -8.46 -5.08 9.68
C GLU A 85 -9.89 -4.58 9.89
N TRP A 86 -10.76 -5.40 10.47
CA TRP A 86 -12.08 -4.92 10.85
C TRP A 86 -12.01 -3.92 12.01
N GLY A 87 -11.04 -4.09 12.92
CA GLY A 87 -10.69 -3.10 13.94
C GLY A 87 -10.20 -1.79 13.33
N HIS A 88 -9.28 -1.87 12.37
CA HIS A 88 -8.77 -0.75 11.58
C HIS A 88 -9.87 0.02 10.87
N PHE A 89 -10.75 -0.68 10.15
CA PHE A 89 -11.92 -0.09 9.52
C PHE A 89 -12.75 0.73 10.52
N ARG A 90 -13.06 0.15 11.69
CA ARG A 90 -13.82 0.83 12.75
C ARG A 90 -13.09 2.04 13.31
N LEU A 91 -11.77 2.00 13.45
CA LEU A 91 -10.96 3.15 13.88
C LEU A 91 -11.06 4.31 12.87
N VAL A 92 -11.01 4.02 11.57
CA VAL A 92 -11.17 5.06 10.53
C VAL A 92 -12.59 5.64 10.54
N LEU A 93 -13.62 4.82 10.76
CA LEU A 93 -15.00 5.32 10.92
C LEU A 93 -15.16 6.26 12.12
N GLN A 94 -14.54 5.91 13.25
CA GLN A 94 -14.54 6.77 14.43
C GLN A 94 -13.83 8.10 14.17
N GLU A 95 -12.75 8.09 13.38
CA GLU A 95 -12.04 9.31 13.01
C GLU A 95 -12.89 10.20 12.08
N LEU A 96 -13.59 9.61 11.11
CA LEU A 96 -14.56 10.33 10.28
C LEU A 96 -15.65 10.98 11.14
N GLU A 97 -16.25 10.21 12.06
CA GLU A 97 -17.32 10.70 12.97
C GLU A 97 -16.82 11.83 13.87
N LYS A 98 -15.64 11.67 14.49
CA LYS A 98 -15.01 12.67 15.36
C LYS A 98 -14.81 14.01 14.66
N ARG A 99 -14.60 13.99 13.33
CA ARG A 99 -14.40 15.18 12.49
C ARG A 99 -15.69 15.69 11.83
N GLY A 100 -16.84 15.04 12.09
CA GLY A 100 -18.12 15.40 11.44
C GLY A 100 -18.16 15.04 9.95
N LEU A 101 -17.30 14.14 9.50
CA LEU A 101 -17.17 13.68 8.11
C LEU A 101 -18.01 12.41 7.88
N LYS A 102 -18.24 12.06 6.61
CA LYS A 102 -19.02 10.88 6.23
C LYS A 102 -18.14 9.89 5.44
N LEU A 103 -18.40 8.59 5.61
CA LEU A 103 -17.71 7.53 4.85
C LEU A 103 -17.90 7.63 3.33
N GLY A 104 -18.93 8.34 2.85
CA GLY A 104 -19.17 8.48 1.42
C GLY A 104 -19.42 7.15 0.70
N ARG A 105 -19.00 7.06 -0.56
CA ARG A 105 -19.14 5.85 -1.39
C ARG A 105 -17.77 5.27 -1.72
N GLN A 106 -17.72 3.95 -1.82
CA GLN A 106 -16.55 3.26 -2.33
C GLN A 106 -16.27 3.67 -3.78
N ARG A 107 -15.00 3.92 -4.08
CA ARG A 107 -14.52 4.31 -5.41
C ARG A 107 -13.64 3.20 -5.99
N LYS A 108 -13.47 3.22 -7.31
CA LYS A 108 -12.57 2.29 -8.00
C LYS A 108 -11.13 2.52 -7.53
N ASP A 109 -10.43 1.43 -7.29
CA ASP A 109 -9.02 1.40 -6.89
C ASP A 109 -8.17 1.06 -8.13
N GLU A 110 -7.55 2.06 -8.73
CA GLU A 110 -6.82 1.91 -10.00
C GLU A 110 -5.53 1.12 -9.80
N TYR A 111 -4.84 1.35 -8.69
CA TYR A 111 -3.63 0.63 -8.30
C TYR A 111 -3.89 -0.86 -8.12
N VAL A 112 -4.87 -1.24 -7.29
CA VAL A 112 -5.20 -2.65 -7.05
C VAL A 112 -5.67 -3.32 -8.33
N ASN A 113 -6.46 -2.63 -9.16
CA ASN A 113 -6.87 -3.18 -10.45
C ASN A 113 -5.68 -3.41 -11.40
N ALA A 114 -4.70 -2.52 -11.41
CA ALA A 114 -3.48 -2.70 -12.20
C ALA A 114 -2.66 -3.91 -11.70
N LEU A 115 -2.50 -4.07 -10.38
CA LEU A 115 -1.87 -5.26 -9.79
C LEU A 115 -2.60 -6.55 -10.18
N LEU A 116 -3.93 -6.56 -10.12
CA LEU A 116 -4.72 -7.73 -10.50
C LEU A 116 -4.54 -8.14 -11.97
N LEU A 117 -4.20 -7.21 -12.87
CA LEU A 117 -3.90 -7.53 -14.28
C LEU A 117 -2.56 -8.26 -14.47
N PHE A 118 -1.64 -8.12 -13.51
CA PHE A 118 -0.33 -8.77 -13.52
C PHE A 118 -0.33 -10.21 -13.01
N GLN A 119 -1.40 -10.59 -12.28
CA GLN A 119 -1.57 -11.97 -11.85
C GLN A 119 -1.57 -12.93 -13.05
N ALA A 120 -1.00 -14.11 -12.86
CA ALA A 120 -1.00 -15.17 -13.83
C ALA A 120 -2.45 -15.47 -14.30
N LYS A 121 -2.66 -15.50 -15.62
CA LYS A 121 -3.96 -15.79 -16.25
C LYS A 121 -4.15 -17.27 -16.61
N GLY A 122 -3.14 -18.09 -16.32
CA GLY A 122 -3.04 -19.52 -16.57
C GLY A 122 -1.92 -20.09 -15.70
N GLY A 123 -1.81 -21.41 -15.61
CA GLY A 123 -0.77 -22.06 -14.81
C GLY A 123 -1.34 -23.06 -13.81
N SER A 124 -0.48 -23.50 -12.90
CA SER A 124 -0.80 -24.43 -11.84
C SER A 124 -1.58 -23.76 -10.69
N PRO A 125 -2.36 -24.50 -9.90
CA PRO A 125 -3.01 -23.99 -8.69
C PRO A 125 -2.05 -23.26 -7.73
N ASP A 126 -0.81 -23.73 -7.65
CA ASP A 126 0.24 -23.16 -6.80
C ASP A 126 0.74 -21.80 -7.31
N GLU A 127 0.84 -21.60 -8.62
CA GLU A 127 1.18 -20.29 -9.20
C GLU A 127 0.08 -19.27 -8.95
N PHE A 128 -1.20 -19.66 -9.07
CA PHE A 128 -2.31 -18.79 -8.71
C PHE A 128 -2.32 -18.45 -7.23
N PHE A 129 -2.06 -19.43 -6.37
CA PHE A 129 -1.97 -19.24 -4.93
C PHE A 129 -0.83 -18.27 -4.57
N LEU A 130 0.35 -18.47 -5.15
CA LEU A 130 1.49 -17.59 -5.00
C LEU A 130 1.13 -16.15 -5.35
N ASP A 131 0.57 -15.91 -6.54
CA ASP A 131 0.24 -14.56 -6.99
C ASP A 131 -0.82 -13.89 -6.11
N LYS A 132 -1.78 -14.65 -5.55
CA LYS A 132 -2.73 -14.09 -4.59
C LYS A 132 -2.03 -13.60 -3.32
N LEU A 133 -1.12 -14.39 -2.74
CA LEU A 133 -0.38 -13.96 -1.55
C LEU A 133 0.57 -12.80 -1.85
N LEU A 134 1.28 -12.82 -2.97
CA LEU A 134 2.18 -11.73 -3.35
C LEU A 134 1.45 -10.43 -3.70
N THR A 135 0.23 -10.52 -4.25
CA THR A 135 -0.60 -9.33 -4.45
C THR A 135 -0.97 -8.69 -3.12
N MET A 136 -1.38 -9.49 -2.13
CA MET A 136 -1.66 -8.99 -0.78
C MET A 136 -0.39 -8.34 -0.20
N ALA A 137 0.75 -9.04 -0.23
CA ALA A 137 2.03 -8.50 0.26
C ALA A 137 2.40 -7.16 -0.39
N MET A 138 2.11 -6.98 -1.69
CA MET A 138 2.38 -5.72 -2.40
C MET A 138 1.50 -4.57 -1.91
N ILE A 139 0.21 -4.84 -1.72
CA ILE A 139 -0.74 -3.84 -1.21
C ILE A 139 -0.33 -3.39 0.19
N GLU A 140 -0.08 -4.33 1.11
CA GLU A 140 0.37 -4.01 2.48
C GLU A 140 1.70 -3.24 2.47
N ALA A 141 2.65 -3.61 1.60
CA ALA A 141 3.92 -2.90 1.50
C ALA A 141 3.74 -1.44 1.07
N ARG A 142 2.86 -1.18 0.08
CA ARG A 142 2.55 0.18 -0.38
C ARG A 142 1.75 0.97 0.65
N SER A 143 0.78 0.35 1.32
CA SER A 143 0.06 0.92 2.47
C SER A 143 1.04 1.36 3.55
N CYS A 144 1.97 0.49 3.96
CA CYS A 144 3.00 0.78 4.96
C CYS A 144 3.82 2.02 4.58
N GLU A 145 4.29 2.08 3.33
CA GLU A 145 5.08 3.21 2.83
C GLU A 145 4.28 4.51 2.86
N ARG A 146 3.04 4.50 2.37
CA ARG A 146 2.18 5.70 2.34
C ARG A 146 1.71 6.13 3.72
N PHE A 147 1.42 5.21 4.64
CA PHE A 147 1.12 5.54 6.03
C PHE A 147 2.32 6.14 6.75
N LYS A 148 3.55 5.70 6.45
CA LYS A 148 4.75 6.41 6.93
C LYS A 148 4.79 7.84 6.39
N ARG A 149 4.56 8.04 5.09
CA ARG A 149 4.55 9.39 4.50
C ARG A 149 3.49 10.30 5.13
N LEU A 150 2.28 9.80 5.36
CA LEU A 150 1.24 10.54 6.09
C LEU A 150 1.68 10.83 7.53
N SER A 151 2.25 9.84 8.22
CA SER A 151 2.75 9.99 9.58
C SER A 151 3.80 11.08 9.70
N GLU A 152 4.71 11.19 8.74
CA GLU A 152 5.84 12.12 8.76
C GLU A 152 5.52 13.50 8.17
N GLY A 153 4.55 13.57 7.25
CA GLY A 153 4.28 14.78 6.47
C GLY A 153 2.99 15.54 6.80
N LEU A 154 2.03 14.95 7.53
CA LEU A 154 0.82 15.68 7.93
C LEU A 154 1.10 16.74 9.00
N ASN A 155 0.52 17.93 8.84
CA ASN A 155 0.56 19.00 9.85
C ASN A 155 -0.57 18.86 10.90
N ASP A 156 -0.91 17.63 11.26
CA ASP A 156 -1.86 17.29 12.33
C ASP A 156 -1.20 16.21 13.18
N ALA A 157 -0.65 16.60 14.35
CA ALA A 157 0.11 15.71 15.21
C ALA A 157 -0.70 14.50 15.72
N TYR A 158 -2.02 14.61 15.79
CA TYR A 158 -2.87 13.48 16.10
C TYR A 158 -2.93 12.52 14.91
N MET A 159 -3.15 13.02 13.69
CA MET A 159 -3.16 12.18 12.49
C MET A 159 -1.81 11.56 12.18
N SER A 160 -0.71 12.27 12.48
CA SER A 160 0.64 11.72 12.38
C SER A 160 0.76 10.44 13.22
N LYS A 161 0.31 10.49 14.49
CA LYS A 161 0.32 9.32 15.39
C LYS A 161 -0.70 8.26 14.98
N PHE A 162 -1.84 8.67 14.43
CA PHE A 162 -2.86 7.75 13.91
C PHE A 162 -2.26 6.89 12.80
N TYR A 163 -1.71 7.49 11.75
CA TYR A 163 -1.10 6.76 10.63
C TYR A 163 0.19 6.03 11.01
N ARG A 164 0.94 6.51 12.02
CA ARG A 164 2.08 5.76 12.56
C ARG A 164 1.70 4.36 13.02
N ARG A 165 0.52 4.20 13.65
CA ARG A 165 0.03 2.90 14.14
C ARG A 165 -0.35 1.96 13.01
N PHE A 166 -1.03 2.45 11.98
CA PHE A 166 -1.32 1.65 10.79
C PHE A 166 -0.03 1.19 10.12
N MET A 167 0.94 2.08 9.94
CA MET A 167 2.24 1.70 9.37
C MET A 167 2.90 0.51 10.11
N GLU A 168 2.74 0.42 11.43
CA GLU A 168 3.28 -0.70 12.23
C GLU A 168 2.57 -2.03 11.95
N SER A 169 1.24 -2.03 11.79
CA SER A 169 0.48 -3.24 11.43
C SER A 169 0.83 -3.71 10.02
N GLU A 170 0.82 -2.80 9.03
CA GLU A 170 1.08 -3.14 7.62
C GLU A 170 2.44 -3.82 7.41
N ALA A 171 3.47 -3.39 8.16
CA ALA A 171 4.80 -3.98 8.08
C ALA A 171 4.80 -5.46 8.49
N GLY A 172 3.98 -5.82 9.49
CA GLY A 172 3.75 -7.20 9.89
C GLY A 172 2.98 -7.99 8.85
N HIS A 173 1.91 -7.40 8.28
CA HIS A 173 1.05 -8.06 7.30
C HIS A 173 1.78 -8.40 6.01
N TYR A 174 2.54 -7.45 5.45
CA TYR A 174 3.39 -7.69 4.27
C TYR A 174 4.30 -8.91 4.49
N THR A 175 4.99 -8.94 5.64
CA THR A 175 5.95 -10.00 5.96
C THR A 175 5.25 -11.34 6.06
N LEU A 176 4.09 -11.37 6.73
CA LEU A 176 3.27 -12.56 6.90
C LEU A 176 2.85 -13.18 5.56
N PHE A 177 2.41 -12.38 4.58
CA PHE A 177 2.00 -12.92 3.28
C PHE A 177 3.17 -13.57 2.51
N ILE A 178 4.37 -12.99 2.59
CA ILE A 178 5.58 -13.59 2.00
C ILE A 178 5.94 -14.89 2.74
N GLU A 179 5.91 -14.91 4.07
CA GLU A 179 6.20 -16.10 4.87
C GLU A 179 5.19 -17.23 4.63
N LEU A 180 3.90 -16.90 4.47
CA LEU A 180 2.88 -17.87 4.07
C LEU A 180 3.17 -18.44 2.69
N ALA A 181 3.61 -17.63 1.73
CA ALA A 181 4.00 -18.15 0.42
C ALA A 181 5.19 -19.12 0.53
N GLU A 182 6.23 -18.77 1.30
CA GLU A 182 7.41 -19.62 1.55
C GLU A 182 7.11 -20.87 2.38
N THR A 183 6.03 -20.87 3.17
CA THR A 183 5.59 -22.03 3.93
C THR A 183 5.07 -23.14 3.02
N TYR A 184 4.43 -22.78 1.91
CA TYR A 184 3.75 -23.72 1.03
C TYR A 184 4.47 -23.96 -0.30
N LEU A 185 5.41 -23.10 -0.69
CA LEU A 185 6.09 -23.12 -1.98
C LEU A 185 7.60 -22.94 -1.80
N GLN A 186 8.38 -23.33 -2.81
CA GLN A 186 9.84 -23.20 -2.76
C GLN A 186 10.26 -21.74 -2.63
N LYS A 187 11.15 -21.46 -1.70
CA LYS A 187 11.61 -20.10 -1.39
C LYS A 187 12.15 -19.37 -2.61
N GLU A 188 12.94 -20.06 -3.43
CA GLU A 188 13.54 -19.53 -4.64
C GLU A 188 12.47 -19.09 -5.65
N GLN A 189 11.39 -19.88 -5.79
CA GLN A 189 10.25 -19.55 -6.63
C GLN A 189 9.52 -18.30 -6.12
N VAL A 190 9.25 -18.24 -4.81
CA VAL A 190 8.58 -17.09 -4.17
C VAL A 190 9.39 -15.82 -4.36
N ARG A 191 10.69 -15.86 -4.06
CA ARG A 191 11.58 -14.69 -4.14
C ARG A 191 11.78 -14.21 -5.58
N LYS A 192 11.90 -15.14 -6.54
CA LYS A 192 11.94 -14.79 -7.96
C LYS A 192 10.67 -14.06 -8.37
N ARG A 193 9.49 -14.63 -8.06
CA ARG A 193 8.21 -14.02 -8.43
C ARG A 193 7.99 -12.68 -7.72
N TRP A 194 8.41 -12.55 -6.46
CA TRP A 194 8.35 -11.29 -5.73
C TRP A 194 9.20 -10.18 -6.38
N ALA A 195 10.39 -10.51 -6.90
CA ALA A 195 11.21 -9.55 -7.63
C ALA A 195 10.51 -9.06 -8.92
N GLU A 196 9.78 -9.94 -9.60
CA GLU A 196 8.95 -9.57 -10.77
C GLU A 196 7.81 -8.62 -10.36
N TRP A 197 7.14 -8.90 -9.23
CA TRP A 197 6.12 -8.01 -8.66
C TRP A 197 6.68 -6.63 -8.31
N LEU A 198 7.84 -6.55 -7.66
CA LEU A 198 8.49 -5.28 -7.33
C LEU A 198 8.84 -4.46 -8.57
N ALA A 199 9.34 -5.11 -9.62
CA ALA A 199 9.63 -4.45 -10.88
C ALA A 199 8.35 -3.94 -11.57
N HIS A 200 7.28 -4.72 -11.55
CA HIS A 200 6.01 -4.34 -12.14
C HIS A 200 5.32 -3.20 -11.37
N GLU A 201 5.32 -3.25 -10.05
CA GLU A 201 4.71 -2.21 -9.21
C GLU A 201 5.39 -0.85 -9.40
N ALA A 202 6.71 -0.84 -9.62
CA ALA A 202 7.43 0.38 -9.95
C ALA A 202 6.93 1.04 -11.25
N VAL A 203 6.55 0.24 -12.25
CA VAL A 203 5.95 0.74 -13.50
C VAL A 203 4.57 1.32 -13.23
N ILE A 204 3.71 0.63 -12.46
CA ILE A 204 2.39 1.14 -12.07
C ILE A 204 2.54 2.51 -11.41
N MET A 205 3.45 2.62 -10.44
CA MET A 205 3.66 3.87 -9.70
C MET A 205 4.20 5.02 -10.57
N GLN A 206 4.90 4.73 -11.68
CA GLN A 206 5.32 5.75 -12.65
C GLN A 206 4.18 6.24 -13.54
N GLU A 207 3.24 5.36 -13.87
CA GLU A 207 2.13 5.65 -14.78
C GLU A 207 0.92 6.27 -14.06
N MET A 208 0.83 6.09 -12.73
CA MET A 208 -0.27 6.60 -11.93
C MET A 208 -0.31 8.13 -11.83
N GLU A 209 -1.53 8.67 -11.92
CA GLU A 209 -1.77 10.10 -11.68
C GLU A 209 -1.49 10.47 -10.21
N LEU A 210 -0.80 11.58 -10.00
CA LEU A 210 -0.55 12.11 -8.66
C LEU A 210 -1.85 12.68 -8.07
N ARG A 211 -2.44 11.95 -7.12
CA ARG A 211 -3.67 12.32 -6.42
C ARG A 211 -3.58 11.97 -4.93
N GLY A 212 -3.97 12.89 -4.04
CA GLY A 212 -3.92 12.67 -2.59
C GLY A 212 -5.22 12.12 -1.98
N ASP A 213 -6.25 11.90 -2.79
CA ASP A 213 -7.57 11.48 -2.30
C ASP A 213 -7.75 9.96 -2.26
N ARG A 214 -6.65 9.18 -2.40
CA ARG A 214 -6.60 7.71 -2.34
C ARG A 214 -5.38 7.26 -1.55
N ILE A 215 -5.53 6.17 -0.79
CA ILE A 215 -4.41 5.44 -0.20
C ILE A 215 -3.58 4.76 -1.27
N HIS A 216 -4.16 4.30 -2.38
CA HIS A 216 -3.43 3.70 -3.52
C HIS A 216 -3.62 4.51 -4.81
#